data_AF-A0A956IFG7-F1
#
_entry.id   AF-A0A956IFG7-F1
#
_cell.length_a   1.000
_cell.length_b   1.000
_cell.length_c   1.000
_cell.angle_alpha   90.00
_cell.angle_beta   90.00
_cell.angle_gamma   90.00
#
_symmetry.space_group_name_H-M   'P 1'
#
loop_
_entity.id
_entity.type
_entity.pdbx_description
1 polymer ?
#
loop_
_entity_poly.entity_id
_entity_poly.type
_entity_poly.pdbx_seq_one_letter_code
_entity_poly.pdbx_strand_id
1 'polypeptide(L)'
;MQLGTAPSSSTTPLGWRPATPVYEPRCAEATVLHRVLSRHLVPFLDQARTDEGQGVPLFVERELRRFLACGDLRRGFARVHCDDCHKDRLVPFSCKGRGFCPSCGGRRMAERAAHLVDHVLPPVPFRQWVLSLPYALRYRMAYDHELCRAVLAVMTRALMSFQRRRAKKIGITDPTDPHTGTVTVIQRFGG
;
A
#
# COMPACT_ATOMS: atom_id res chain seq x y z
N MET A 1 -16.79 8.60 64.67
CA MET A 1 -15.59 7.97 64.11
C MET A 1 -15.83 7.83 62.61
N GLN A 2 -15.22 8.72 61.82
CA GLN A 2 -15.44 8.85 60.37
C GLN A 2 -14.74 7.70 59.63
N LEU A 3 -15.47 6.96 58.79
CA LEU A 3 -14.89 6.16 57.73
C LEU A 3 -15.21 6.88 56.41
N GLY A 4 -14.16 7.44 55.81
CA GLY A 4 -14.26 8.23 54.58
C GLY A 4 -14.62 7.38 53.38
N THR A 5 -15.61 7.83 52.61
CA THR A 5 -15.85 7.41 51.24
C THR A 5 -14.94 8.22 50.32
N ALA A 6 -13.93 7.57 49.72
CA ALA A 6 -13.12 8.15 48.66
C ALA A 6 -13.94 8.21 47.36
N PRO A 7 -13.94 9.34 46.61
CA PRO A 7 -14.57 9.40 45.30
C PRO A 7 -13.72 8.65 44.27
N SER A 8 -14.35 7.78 43.48
CA SER A 8 -13.74 7.12 42.34
C SER A 8 -13.41 8.16 41.25
N SER A 9 -12.15 8.54 41.15
CA SER A 9 -11.62 9.34 40.04
C SER A 9 -11.58 8.48 38.78
N SER A 10 -12.63 8.58 37.95
CA SER A 10 -12.57 8.18 36.56
C SER A 10 -11.63 9.14 35.82
N THR A 11 -10.35 8.80 35.77
CA THR A 11 -9.36 9.52 34.97
C THR A 11 -9.68 9.30 33.50
N THR A 12 -10.49 10.18 32.91
CA THR A 12 -10.60 10.30 31.46
C THR A 12 -9.22 10.67 30.92
N PRO A 13 -8.58 9.85 30.07
CA PRO A 13 -7.30 10.26 29.51
C PRO A 13 -7.50 11.52 28.67
N LEU A 14 -6.59 12.47 28.89
CA LEU A 14 -6.52 13.78 28.24
C LEU A 14 -6.87 13.71 26.75
N GLY A 15 -8.07 14.13 26.42
CA GLY A 15 -8.32 15.17 25.41
C GLY A 15 -7.65 15.03 24.05
N TRP A 16 -7.51 13.83 23.48
CA TRP A 16 -7.40 13.74 22.01
C TRP A 16 -8.80 13.88 21.42
N ARG A 17 -9.24 15.13 21.23
CA ARG A 17 -10.28 15.40 20.23
C ARG A 17 -9.59 15.33 18.88
N PRO A 18 -9.85 14.33 18.02
CA PRO A 18 -9.40 14.43 16.64
C PRO A 18 -10.09 15.66 16.07
N ALA A 19 -9.34 16.74 15.83
CA ALA A 19 -9.78 17.79 14.94
C ALA A 19 -10.17 17.06 13.66
N THR A 20 -11.44 17.15 13.25
CA THR A 20 -11.90 16.48 12.04
C THR A 20 -11.09 17.10 10.90
N PRO A 21 -10.14 16.38 10.30
CA PRO A 21 -9.27 17.01 9.32
C PRO A 21 -10.16 17.42 8.16
N VAL A 22 -10.23 18.73 7.89
CA VAL A 22 -10.87 19.22 6.68
C VAL A 22 -10.05 18.67 5.52
N TYR A 23 -10.65 17.79 4.73
CA TYR A 23 -9.98 17.25 3.55
C TYR A 23 -9.51 18.39 2.64
N GLU A 24 -8.20 18.50 2.51
CA GLU A 24 -7.55 19.42 1.59
C GLU A 24 -7.07 18.61 0.36
N PRO A 25 -7.56 18.94 -0.85
CA PRO A 25 -7.09 18.30 -2.06
C PRO A 25 -5.58 18.49 -2.23
N ARG A 26 -4.87 17.40 -2.50
CA ARG A 26 -3.43 17.47 -2.78
C ARG A 26 -3.19 18.24 -4.08
N CYS A 27 -2.29 19.22 -4.04
CA CYS A 27 -1.75 19.83 -5.26
C CYS A 27 -0.70 18.92 -5.92
N ALA A 28 -1.12 18.08 -6.87
CA ALA A 28 -0.23 17.13 -7.55
C ALA A 28 0.91 17.82 -8.31
N GLU A 29 0.61 18.94 -8.97
CA GLU A 29 1.56 19.74 -9.78
C GLU A 29 2.66 20.41 -8.93
N ALA A 30 2.42 20.59 -7.63
CA ALA A 30 3.43 21.10 -6.71
C ALA A 30 4.49 20.05 -6.32
N THR A 31 4.26 18.76 -6.62
CA THR A 31 5.17 17.70 -6.22
C THR A 31 6.41 17.63 -7.12
N VAL A 32 7.57 17.30 -6.55
CA VAL A 32 8.84 17.16 -7.28
C VAL A 32 8.70 16.19 -8.46
N LEU A 33 8.12 15.01 -8.22
CA LEU A 33 7.97 13.99 -9.26
C LEU A 33 7.08 14.45 -10.41
N HIS A 34 5.99 15.18 -10.13
CA HIS A 34 5.14 15.74 -11.17
C HIS A 34 5.89 16.77 -12.00
N ARG A 35 6.59 17.71 -11.36
CA ARG A 35 7.38 18.74 -12.06
C ARG A 35 8.48 18.17 -12.94
N VAL A 36 9.19 17.14 -12.46
CA VAL A 36 10.23 16.45 -13.23
C VAL A 36 9.61 15.78 -14.45
N LEU A 37 8.55 14.98 -14.26
CA LEU A 37 7.91 14.29 -15.37
C LEU A 37 7.24 15.26 -16.35
N SER A 38 6.59 16.33 -15.87
CA SER A 38 5.93 17.30 -16.75
C SER A 38 6.92 18.02 -17.63
N ARG A 39 8.13 18.29 -17.12
CA ARG A 39 9.21 18.96 -17.85
C ARG A 39 9.97 18.03 -18.79
N HIS A 40 10.23 16.80 -18.37
CA HIS A 40 11.20 15.93 -19.05
C HIS A 40 10.59 14.72 -19.78
N LEU A 41 9.29 14.43 -19.62
CA LEU A 41 8.69 13.24 -20.23
C LEU A 41 8.81 13.23 -21.76
N VAL A 42 8.48 14.33 -22.44
CA VAL A 42 8.55 14.38 -23.91
C VAL A 42 10.00 14.23 -24.41
N PRO A 43 10.97 15.03 -23.93
CA PRO A 43 12.37 14.85 -24.31
C PRO A 43 12.89 13.42 -24.06
N PHE A 44 12.52 12.83 -22.92
CA PHE A 44 12.90 11.45 -22.59
C PHE A 44 12.34 10.43 -23.59
N LEU A 45 11.07 10.55 -23.97
CA LEU A 45 10.43 9.64 -24.92
C LEU A 45 11.02 9.76 -26.33
N ASP A 46 11.35 10.98 -26.76
CA ASP A 46 11.96 11.24 -28.06
C ASP A 46 13.39 10.70 -28.11
N GLN A 47 14.17 10.90 -27.03
CA GLN A 47 15.50 10.33 -26.90
C GLN A 47 15.46 8.79 -26.93
N ALA A 48 14.58 8.15 -26.18
CA ALA A 48 14.46 6.69 -26.15
C ALA A 48 14.13 6.09 -27.53
N ARG A 49 13.36 6.80 -28.37
CA ARG A 49 13.07 6.37 -29.74
C ARG A 49 14.29 6.49 -30.66
N THR A 50 15.11 7.50 -30.44
CA THR A 50 16.28 7.81 -31.28
C THR A 50 17.46 6.91 -30.93
N ASP A 51 17.75 6.71 -29.64
CA ASP A 51 18.95 6.00 -29.17
C ASP A 51 18.75 4.47 -29.17
N GLU A 52 17.57 3.98 -28.80
CA GLU A 52 17.30 2.53 -28.66
C GLU A 52 16.46 1.95 -29.82
N GLY A 53 16.04 2.80 -30.78
CA GLY A 53 15.27 2.43 -31.98
C GLY A 53 13.84 1.94 -31.74
N GLN A 54 13.51 1.43 -30.55
CA GLN A 54 12.20 0.87 -30.20
C GLN A 54 11.39 1.78 -29.25
N GLY A 55 12.05 2.75 -28.60
CA GLY A 55 11.44 3.56 -27.55
C GLY A 55 11.10 2.76 -26.29
N VAL A 56 10.52 3.43 -25.29
CA VAL A 56 10.07 2.75 -24.07
C VAL A 56 8.83 1.89 -24.35
N PRO A 57 8.64 0.77 -23.62
CA PRO A 57 7.43 -0.03 -23.76
C PRO A 57 6.16 0.81 -23.56
N LEU A 58 5.13 0.57 -24.40
CA LEU A 58 3.89 1.37 -24.39
C LEU A 58 3.21 1.47 -23.01
N PHE A 59 3.30 0.41 -22.20
CA PHE A 59 2.73 0.44 -20.85
C PHE A 59 3.44 1.42 -19.92
N VAL A 60 4.76 1.65 -20.12
CA VAL A 60 5.57 2.61 -19.37
C VAL A 60 5.15 4.03 -19.74
N GLU A 61 5.12 4.36 -21.04
CA GLU A 61 4.67 5.67 -21.52
C GLU A 61 3.25 5.98 -21.03
N ARG A 62 2.34 5.00 -21.13
CA ARG A 62 0.95 5.14 -20.65
C ARG A 62 0.88 5.41 -19.15
N GLU A 63 1.67 4.71 -18.33
CA GLU A 63 1.70 4.94 -16.88
C GLU A 63 2.24 6.34 -16.55
N LEU A 64 3.30 6.80 -17.22
CA LEU A 64 3.89 8.13 -17.05
C LEU A 64 2.88 9.24 -17.41
N ARG A 65 2.20 9.12 -18.55
CA ARG A 65 1.16 10.09 -18.97
C ARG A 65 -0.04 10.08 -18.04
N ARG A 66 -0.51 8.90 -17.60
CA ARG A 66 -1.61 8.79 -16.63
C ARG A 66 -1.25 9.42 -15.29
N PHE A 67 -0.01 9.30 -14.85
CA PHE A 67 0.43 9.96 -13.62
C PHE A 67 0.31 11.48 -13.71
N LEU A 68 0.73 12.10 -14.82
CA LEU A 68 0.59 13.54 -15.03
C LEU A 68 -0.87 14.02 -15.03
N ALA A 69 -1.80 13.13 -15.38
CA ALA A 69 -3.23 13.37 -15.32
C ALA A 69 -3.86 13.14 -13.93
N CYS A 70 -3.13 12.50 -13.01
CA CYS A 70 -3.67 12.10 -11.71
C CYS A 70 -3.94 13.31 -10.82
N GLY A 71 -5.20 13.52 -10.42
CA GLY A 71 -5.55 14.62 -9.53
C GLY A 71 -5.72 15.97 -10.23
N ASP A 72 -5.71 16.01 -11.56
CA ASP A 72 -5.94 17.23 -12.35
C ASP A 72 -7.43 17.43 -12.60
N LEU A 73 -8.03 18.46 -11.98
CA LEU A 73 -9.45 18.80 -12.12
C LEU A 73 -9.85 19.07 -13.59
N ARG A 74 -8.92 19.57 -14.42
CA ARG A 74 -9.19 19.83 -15.84
C ARG A 74 -9.42 18.55 -16.63
N ARG A 75 -9.04 17.39 -16.08
CA ARG A 75 -9.15 16.06 -16.71
C ARG A 75 -10.34 15.26 -16.19
N GLY A 76 -11.19 15.89 -15.38
CA GLY A 76 -12.42 15.30 -14.86
C GLY A 76 -12.40 15.08 -13.35
N PHE A 77 -13.60 15.15 -12.78
CA PHE A 77 -13.83 15.05 -11.34
C PHE A 77 -15.22 14.51 -11.06
N ALA A 78 -15.41 13.97 -9.86
CA ALA A 78 -16.73 13.77 -9.27
C ALA A 78 -17.07 14.97 -8.39
N ARG A 79 -18.31 15.46 -8.45
CA ARG A 79 -18.85 16.42 -7.49
C ARG A 79 -19.58 15.65 -6.40
N VAL A 80 -19.12 15.81 -5.16
CA VAL A 80 -19.81 15.29 -3.98
C VAL A 80 -20.56 16.44 -3.33
N HIS A 81 -21.89 16.36 -3.34
CA HIS A 81 -22.77 17.30 -2.69
C HIS A 81 -23.22 16.72 -1.34
N CYS A 82 -23.32 17.56 -0.31
CA CYS A 82 -23.91 17.18 0.97
C CYS A 82 -25.27 17.88 1.12
N ASP A 83 -26.36 17.13 1.22
CA ASP A 83 -27.71 17.69 1.31
C ASP A 83 -27.97 18.42 2.65
N ASP A 84 -27.23 18.09 3.72
CA ASP A 84 -27.42 18.73 5.04
C ASP A 84 -26.75 20.10 5.15
N CYS A 85 -25.52 20.24 4.61
CA CYS A 85 -24.75 21.49 4.71
C CYS A 85 -24.61 22.24 3.39
N HIS A 86 -25.17 21.70 2.30
CA HIS A 86 -25.18 22.22 0.94
C HIS A 86 -23.80 22.54 0.33
N LYS A 87 -22.71 22.01 0.92
CA LYS A 87 -21.36 22.21 0.40
C LYS A 87 -21.03 21.19 -0.68
N ASP A 88 -20.49 21.69 -1.78
CA ASP A 88 -19.89 20.88 -2.84
C ASP A 88 -18.39 20.66 -2.59
N ARG A 89 -17.93 19.44 -2.88
CA ARG A 89 -16.50 19.12 -2.99
C ARG A 89 -16.22 18.46 -4.33
N LEU A 90 -15.20 18.98 -5.01
CA LEU A 90 -14.71 18.38 -6.25
C LEU A 90 -13.61 17.38 -5.93
N VAL A 91 -13.79 16.15 -6.37
CA VAL A 91 -12.83 15.07 -6.20
C VAL A 91 -12.25 14.72 -7.58
N PRO A 92 -11.00 15.10 -7.88
CA PRO A 92 -10.41 14.83 -9.18
C PRO A 92 -10.23 13.32 -9.37
N PHE A 93 -10.31 12.87 -10.63
CA PHE A 93 -10.06 11.47 -10.93
C PHE A 93 -8.60 11.09 -10.67
N SER A 94 -8.42 9.87 -10.16
CA SER A 94 -7.11 9.31 -9.88
C SER A 94 -6.63 8.45 -11.05
N CYS A 95 -5.32 8.39 -11.26
CA CYS A 95 -4.77 7.54 -12.30
C CYS A 95 -4.99 6.06 -12.00
N LYS A 96 -5.29 5.64 -10.76
CA LYS A 96 -5.41 4.22 -10.34
C LYS A 96 -4.17 3.36 -10.65
N GLY A 97 -3.03 4.00 -10.99
CA GLY A 97 -1.77 3.35 -11.34
C GLY A 97 -1.24 2.46 -10.22
N ARG A 98 -0.36 1.53 -10.58
CA ARG A 98 0.27 0.58 -9.63
C ARG A 98 1.78 0.70 -9.59
N GLY A 99 2.38 1.50 -10.49
CA GLY A 99 3.82 1.70 -10.54
C GLY A 99 4.30 2.61 -9.42
N PHE A 100 4.24 3.91 -9.65
CA PHE A 100 4.98 4.89 -8.85
C PHE A 100 4.12 6.05 -8.31
N CYS A 101 2.86 6.17 -8.71
CA CYS A 101 1.99 7.27 -8.27
C CYS A 101 1.79 7.21 -6.74
N PRO A 102 2.33 8.18 -5.95
CA PRO A 102 2.30 8.08 -4.50
C PRO A 102 0.88 8.19 -3.93
N SER A 103 0.01 8.99 -4.56
CA SER A 103 -1.39 9.14 -4.13
C SER A 103 -2.17 7.83 -4.31
N CYS A 104 -2.08 7.21 -5.50
CA CYS A 104 -2.80 5.97 -5.78
C CYS A 104 -2.21 4.78 -5.02
N GLY A 105 -0.87 4.73 -4.90
CA GLY A 105 -0.16 3.74 -4.10
C GLY A 105 -0.56 3.82 -2.63
N GLY A 106 -0.46 5.01 -2.03
CA GLY A 106 -0.83 5.25 -0.63
C GLY A 106 -2.30 4.94 -0.34
N ARG A 107 -3.23 5.38 -1.20
CA ARG A 107 -4.65 5.06 -1.05
C ARG A 107 -4.90 3.55 -1.07
N ARG A 108 -4.29 2.84 -2.04
CA ARG A 108 -4.40 1.38 -2.12
C ARG A 108 -3.79 0.67 -0.91
N MET A 109 -2.66 1.15 -0.41
CA MET A 109 -2.04 0.60 0.80
C MET A 109 -2.97 0.74 2.00
N ALA A 110 -3.55 1.93 2.21
CA ALA A 110 -4.49 2.19 3.30
C ALA A 110 -5.75 1.34 3.19
N GLU A 111 -6.37 1.26 2.01
CA GLU A 111 -7.56 0.43 1.77
C GLU A 111 -7.30 -1.06 2.00
N ARG A 112 -6.13 -1.56 1.54
CA ARG A 112 -5.72 -2.95 1.77
C ARG A 112 -5.47 -3.23 3.24
N ALA A 113 -4.82 -2.31 3.95
CA ALA A 113 -4.54 -2.46 5.38
C ALA A 113 -5.84 -2.51 6.19
N ALA A 114 -6.77 -1.59 5.93
CA ALA A 114 -8.09 -1.58 6.57
C ALA A 114 -8.82 -2.90 6.32
N HIS A 115 -8.94 -3.34 5.06
CA HIS A 115 -9.58 -4.61 4.74
C HIS A 115 -8.93 -5.82 5.45
N LEU A 116 -7.59 -5.85 5.54
CA LEU A 116 -6.89 -6.93 6.24
C LEU A 116 -7.23 -6.93 7.73
N VAL A 117 -7.18 -5.78 8.39
CA VAL A 117 -7.46 -5.66 9.83
C VAL A 117 -8.93 -5.92 10.15
N ASP A 118 -9.84 -5.36 9.36
CA ASP A 118 -11.27 -5.35 9.67
C ASP A 118 -11.96 -6.67 9.29
N HIS A 119 -11.43 -7.42 8.32
CA HIS A 119 -12.15 -8.53 7.70
C HIS A 119 -11.35 -9.82 7.47
N VAL A 120 -10.01 -9.81 7.55
CA VAL A 120 -9.20 -10.98 7.16
C VAL A 120 -8.37 -11.53 8.31
N LEU A 121 -7.76 -10.65 9.10
CA LEU A 121 -6.79 -11.01 10.13
C LEU A 121 -7.51 -11.30 11.45
N PRO A 122 -7.41 -12.52 12.00
CA PRO A 122 -7.99 -12.83 13.30
C PRO A 122 -7.17 -12.19 14.44
N PRO A 123 -7.72 -12.01 15.65
CA PRO A 123 -7.01 -11.42 16.79
C PRO A 123 -5.99 -12.40 17.41
N VAL A 124 -4.92 -12.71 16.67
CA VAL A 124 -3.84 -13.63 17.06
C VAL A 124 -2.46 -12.97 16.86
N PRO A 125 -1.39 -13.43 17.55
CA PRO A 125 -0.06 -12.89 17.34
C PRO A 125 0.44 -13.12 15.90
N PHE A 126 0.90 -12.05 15.24
CA PHE A 126 1.48 -12.11 13.90
C PHE A 126 3.00 -12.01 13.93
N ARG A 127 3.66 -12.63 12.94
CA ARG A 127 5.11 -12.50 12.73
C ARG A 127 5.38 -12.06 11.29
N GLN A 128 6.04 -10.91 11.15
CA GLN A 128 6.52 -10.43 9.86
C GLN A 128 7.82 -11.14 9.46
N TRP A 129 7.87 -11.59 8.21
CA TRP A 129 9.05 -12.17 7.58
C TRP A 129 9.33 -11.44 6.27
N VAL A 130 10.60 -11.17 5.98
CA VAL A 130 11.04 -10.55 4.73
C VAL A 130 12.05 -11.47 4.07
N LEU A 131 11.77 -11.87 2.83
CA LEU A 131 12.72 -12.58 1.98
C LEU A 131 13.37 -11.56 1.04
N SER A 132 14.58 -11.14 1.38
CA SER A 132 15.41 -10.31 0.50
C SER A 132 16.22 -11.20 -0.43
N LEU A 133 16.20 -10.89 -1.73
CA LEU A 133 16.96 -11.63 -2.73
C LEU A 133 18.25 -10.88 -3.10
N PRO A 134 19.34 -11.61 -3.42
CA PRO A 134 20.53 -11.03 -4.04
C PRO A 134 20.18 -10.23 -5.29
N TYR A 135 20.93 -9.16 -5.57
CA TYR A 135 20.64 -8.21 -6.65
C TYR A 135 20.43 -8.91 -8.01
N ALA A 136 21.31 -9.86 -8.35
CA ALA A 136 21.24 -10.66 -9.57
C ALA A 136 19.92 -11.44 -9.76
N LEU A 137 19.24 -11.79 -8.67
CA LEU A 137 17.96 -12.52 -8.73
C LEU A 137 16.75 -11.59 -8.80
N ARG A 138 16.87 -10.32 -8.40
CA ARG A 138 15.75 -9.38 -8.38
C ARG A 138 15.19 -9.09 -9.77
N TYR A 139 16.05 -8.93 -10.77
CA TYR A 139 15.62 -8.70 -12.15
C TYR A 139 14.89 -9.91 -12.73
N ARG A 140 15.43 -11.12 -12.54
CA ARG A 140 14.73 -12.34 -12.98
C ARG A 140 13.36 -12.47 -12.32
N MET A 141 13.26 -12.21 -11.02
CA MET A 141 11.97 -12.20 -10.30
C MET A 141 11.00 -11.10 -10.76
N ALA A 142 11.51 -9.99 -11.29
CA ALA A 142 10.68 -8.89 -11.77
C ALA A 142 9.95 -9.25 -13.07
N TYR A 143 10.61 -10.02 -13.95
CA TYR A 143 10.09 -10.36 -15.27
C TYR A 143 9.52 -11.79 -15.37
N ASP A 144 10.02 -12.72 -14.57
CA ASP A 144 9.53 -14.10 -14.50
C ASP A 144 8.51 -14.28 -13.37
N HIS A 145 7.23 -14.24 -13.73
CA HIS A 145 6.14 -14.41 -12.78
C HIS A 145 6.06 -15.83 -12.21
N GLU A 146 6.38 -16.84 -13.00
CA GLU A 146 6.32 -18.25 -12.58
C GLU A 146 7.37 -18.53 -11.52
N LEU A 147 8.61 -18.07 -11.76
CA LEU A 147 9.68 -18.16 -10.79
C LEU A 147 9.31 -17.43 -9.50
N CYS A 148 8.72 -16.23 -9.60
CA CYS A 148 8.30 -15.46 -8.42
C CYS A 148 7.26 -16.20 -7.58
N ARG A 149 6.27 -16.83 -8.24
CA ARG A 149 5.27 -17.69 -7.58
C ARG A 149 5.91 -18.93 -6.96
N ALA A 150 6.86 -19.56 -7.64
CA ALA A 150 7.55 -20.75 -7.14
C ALA A 150 8.36 -20.43 -5.87
N VAL A 151 9.13 -19.34 -5.90
CA VAL A 151 9.89 -18.86 -4.72
C VAL A 151 8.94 -18.54 -3.56
N LEU A 152 7.83 -17.86 -3.83
CA LEU A 152 6.83 -17.56 -2.81
C LEU A 152 6.23 -18.84 -2.20
N ALA A 153 5.90 -19.82 -3.03
CA ALA A 153 5.35 -21.11 -2.57
C ALA A 153 6.34 -21.87 -1.68
N VAL A 154 7.63 -21.88 -2.05
CA VAL A 154 8.70 -22.49 -1.24
C VAL A 154 8.85 -21.76 0.10
N MET A 155 8.90 -20.43 0.08
CA MET A 155 9.01 -19.61 1.31
C MET A 155 7.84 -19.86 2.25
N THR A 156 6.60 -19.80 1.75
CA THR A 156 5.40 -20.07 2.54
C THR A 156 5.43 -21.48 3.15
N ARG A 157 5.77 -22.50 2.36
CA ARG A 157 5.86 -23.89 2.85
C ARG A 157 6.93 -24.05 3.94
N ALA A 158 8.09 -23.40 3.76
CA ALA A 158 9.18 -23.42 4.73
C ALA A 158 8.77 -22.74 6.05
N LEU A 159 8.12 -21.57 5.97
CA LEU A 159 7.63 -20.84 7.14
C LEU A 159 6.55 -21.61 7.90
N MET A 160 5.54 -22.14 7.21
CA MET A 160 4.48 -22.94 7.85
C MET A 160 5.08 -24.19 8.52
N SER A 161 6.03 -24.85 7.88
CA SER A 161 6.71 -26.03 8.45
C SER A 161 7.61 -25.67 9.63
N PHE A 162 8.24 -24.49 9.61
CA PHE A 162 8.98 -23.95 10.75
C PHE A 162 8.05 -23.68 11.94
N GLN A 163 6.91 -23.01 11.71
CA GLN A 163 5.94 -22.71 12.75
C GLN A 163 5.33 -23.97 13.38
N ARG A 164 4.91 -24.95 12.56
CA ARG A 164 4.42 -26.24 13.06
C ARG A 164 5.45 -26.97 13.92
N ARG A 165 6.72 -27.00 13.49
CA ARG A 165 7.80 -27.62 14.29
C ARG A 165 8.03 -26.87 15.61
N ARG A 166 7.95 -25.55 15.61
CA ARG A 166 8.10 -24.73 16.82
C ARG A 166 6.93 -24.95 17.78
N ALA A 167 5.71 -25.07 17.27
CA ALA A 167 4.52 -25.36 18.06
C ALA A 167 4.62 -26.73 18.76
N LYS A 168 5.05 -27.78 18.05
CA LYS A 168 5.30 -29.10 18.65
C LYS A 168 6.30 -29.06 19.80
N LYS A 169 7.37 -28.25 19.68
CA LYS A 169 8.39 -28.10 20.73
C LYS A 169 7.87 -27.43 22.00
N ILE A 170 6.78 -26.64 21.92
CA ILE A 170 6.16 -25.98 23.07
C ILE A 170 4.90 -26.73 23.57
N GLY A 171 4.73 -27.99 23.15
CA GLY A 171 3.64 -28.86 23.64
C GLY A 171 2.32 -28.76 22.88
N ILE A 172 2.26 -28.00 21.78
CA ILE A 172 1.07 -27.94 20.92
C ILE A 172 1.13 -29.11 19.92
N THR A 173 0.37 -30.16 20.20
CA THR A 173 0.45 -31.46 19.48
C THR A 173 -0.85 -31.89 18.82
N ASP A 174 -1.94 -31.16 18.99
CA ASP A 174 -3.22 -31.46 18.37
C ASP A 174 -3.09 -31.43 16.83
N PRO A 175 -3.47 -32.50 16.12
CA PRO A 175 -3.42 -32.49 14.65
C PRO A 175 -4.37 -31.46 14.01
N THR A 176 -5.35 -30.95 14.76
CA THR A 176 -6.27 -29.86 14.39
C THR A 176 -5.82 -28.47 14.87
N ASP A 177 -4.76 -28.38 15.69
CA ASP A 177 -4.18 -27.14 16.21
C ASP A 177 -2.64 -27.29 16.39
N PRO A 178 -1.81 -26.64 15.55
CA PRO A 178 -2.02 -25.28 15.06
C PRO A 178 -2.24 -25.14 13.56
N HIS A 179 -3.32 -24.43 13.24
CA HIS A 179 -3.53 -23.85 11.93
C HIS A 179 -2.54 -22.72 11.68
N THR A 180 -1.83 -22.79 10.56
CA THR A 180 -0.91 -21.74 10.12
C THR A 180 -1.54 -21.01 8.95
N GLY A 181 -1.53 -19.67 9.01
CA GLY A 181 -1.97 -18.80 7.92
C GLY A 181 -0.82 -17.95 7.41
N THR A 182 -0.93 -17.43 6.20
CA THR A 182 0.08 -16.51 5.65
C THR A 182 -0.59 -15.48 4.74
N VAL A 183 -0.33 -14.21 5.00
CA VAL A 183 -0.63 -13.10 4.08
C VAL A 183 0.68 -12.69 3.43
N THR A 184 0.70 -12.58 2.12
CA THR A 184 1.92 -12.30 1.36
C THR A 184 1.77 -11.04 0.52
N VAL A 185 2.83 -10.25 0.48
CA VAL A 185 2.92 -9.03 -0.33
C VAL A 185 4.25 -9.08 -1.07
N ILE A 186 4.21 -8.99 -2.39
CA ILE A 186 5.41 -8.86 -3.21
C ILE A 186 5.66 -7.37 -3.43
N GLN A 187 6.75 -6.87 -2.87
CA GLN A 187 7.18 -5.50 -3.07
C GLN A 187 8.45 -5.49 -3.91
N ARG A 188 8.41 -4.75 -5.02
CA ARG A 188 9.55 -4.57 -5.92
C ARG A 188 10.19 -3.21 -5.61
N PHE A 189 11.42 -3.24 -5.11
CA PHE A 189 12.25 -2.06 -4.87
C PHE A 189 13.55 -2.19 -5.66
N GLY A 190 14.03 -1.07 -6.22
CA GLY A 190 15.31 -1.02 -6.94
C GLY A 190 15.28 -1.86 -8.22
N GLY A 191 14.80 -1.25 -9.30
CA GLY A 191 15.26 -1.61 -10.64
C GLY A 191 16.64 -1.02 -10.87
#